data_AF-H0FXW9-F1
#
_entry.id   AF-H0FXW9-F1
#
_cell.length_a   1.000
_cell.length_b   1.000
_cell.length_c   1.000
_cell.angle_alpha   90.00
_cell.angle_beta   90.00
_cell.angle_gamma   90.00
#
_symmetry.space_group_name_H-M   'P 1'
#
loop_
_entity.id
_entity.type
_entity.pdbx_description
1 polymer ?
#
loop_
_entity_poly.entity_id
_entity_poly.type
_entity_poly.pdbx_seq_one_letter_code
_entity_poly.pdbx_strand_id
1 'polypeptide(L)'
;MITTTQLRDFAFFLSNTSRWELEKAGIISPGPSGDTAWKRFNNDFDVFVIKLSAEKLKALTDMIAGYLQVSEYSREQAAAAERKVA
;
A
#
# COMPACT_ATOMS: atom_id res chain seq x y z
N MET A 1 4.29 6.01 16.89
CA MET A 1 3.92 4.63 17.31
C MET A 1 2.91 4.13 16.31
N ILE A 2 3.13 2.96 15.71
CA ILE A 2 2.16 2.33 14.81
C ILE A 2 1.09 1.62 15.64
N THR A 3 -0.19 1.77 15.30
CA THR A 3 -1.26 1.00 15.95
C THR A 3 -1.36 -0.40 15.36
N THR A 4 -1.99 -1.33 16.08
CA THR A 4 -2.25 -2.69 15.55
C THR A 4 -3.07 -2.67 14.26
N THR A 5 -4.06 -1.77 14.16
CA THR A 5 -4.85 -1.57 12.94
C THR A 5 -4.00 -1.07 11.79
N GLN A 6 -3.14 -0.08 12.02
CA GLN A 6 -2.23 0.44 10.99
C GLN A 6 -1.25 -0.64 10.50
N LEU A 7 -0.72 -1.47 11.41
CA LEU A 7 0.16 -2.58 11.04
C LEU A 7 -0.57 -3.60 10.16
N ARG A 8 -1.80 -3.99 10.53
CA ARG A 8 -2.62 -4.92 9.74
C ARG A 8 -2.93 -4.34 8.37
N ASP A 9 -3.42 -3.11 8.31
CA ASP A 9 -3.84 -2.49 7.06
C ASP A 9 -2.65 -2.27 6.12
N PHE A 10 -1.47 -1.96 6.67
CA PHE A 10 -0.23 -1.90 5.92
C PHE A 10 0.19 -3.28 5.36
N ALA A 11 0.08 -4.35 6.15
CA ALA A 11 0.35 -5.70 5.67
C ALA A 11 -0.62 -6.13 4.54
N PHE A 12 -1.89 -5.73 4.64
CA PHE A 12 -2.87 -5.91 3.57
C PHE A 12 -2.48 -5.15 2.31
N PHE A 13 -2.10 -3.87 2.44
CA PHE A 13 -1.62 -3.07 1.32
C PHE A 13 -0.45 -3.78 0.61
N LEU A 14 0.58 -4.22 1.34
CA LEU A 14 1.75 -4.88 0.74
C LEU A 14 1.37 -6.17 0.00
N SER A 15 0.44 -6.94 0.56
CA SER A 15 0.03 -8.25 0.02
C SER A 15 -0.92 -8.13 -1.19
N ASN A 16 -1.65 -7.02 -1.30
CA ASN A 16 -2.66 -6.82 -2.35
C ASN A 16 -2.24 -5.80 -3.41
N THR A 17 -1.13 -5.10 -3.22
CA THR A 17 -0.58 -4.20 -4.24
C THR A 17 0.04 -5.01 -5.37
N SER A 18 -0.56 -4.91 -6.55
CA SER A 18 -0.04 -5.54 -7.76
C SER A 18 1.11 -4.73 -8.36
N ARG A 19 1.93 -5.41 -9.16
CA ARG A 19 2.98 -4.77 -9.97
C ARG A 19 2.42 -3.65 -10.86
N TRP A 20 1.27 -3.88 -11.48
CA TRP A 20 0.64 -2.93 -12.39
C TRP A 20 0.25 -1.64 -11.68
N GLU A 21 -0.24 -1.71 -10.43
CA GLU A 21 -0.55 -0.51 -9.65
C GLU A 21 0.69 0.33 -9.39
N LEU A 22 1.82 -0.31 -9.07
CA LEU A 22 3.10 0.38 -8.87
C LEU A 22 3.64 1.01 -10.17
N GLU A 23 3.47 0.34 -11.31
CA GLU A 23 3.84 0.87 -12.62
C GLU A 23 2.97 2.07 -13.01
N LYS A 24 1.66 1.94 -12.84
CA LYS A 24 0.68 3.00 -13.11
C LYS A 24 0.90 4.23 -12.23
N ALA A 25 1.29 4.03 -10.96
CA ALA A 25 1.64 5.09 -10.04
C ALA A 25 3.03 5.72 -10.31
N GLY A 26 3.78 5.22 -11.30
CA GLY A 26 5.12 5.72 -11.62
C GLY A 26 6.20 5.34 -10.60
N ILE A 27 5.89 4.48 -9.63
CA ILE A 27 6.80 4.07 -8.56
C ILE A 27 7.88 3.17 -9.14
N ILE A 28 7.49 2.20 -9.99
CA ILE A 28 8.42 1.33 -10.72
C ILE A 28 8.25 1.52 -12.23
N SER A 29 9.31 1.29 -13.00
CA SER A 29 9.28 1.34 -14.46
C SER A 29 8.68 0.05 -15.04
N PRO A 30 8.08 0.06 -16.24
CA PRO A 30 7.81 -1.17 -16.96
C PRO A 30 9.11 -1.87 -17.41
N GLY A 31 9.03 -3.17 -17.69
CA GLY A 31 10.16 -3.96 -18.22
C GLY A 31 11.23 -4.34 -17.18
N PRO A 32 12.47 -4.66 -17.60
CA PRO A 32 13.49 -5.29 -16.75
C PRO A 32 13.87 -4.50 -15.48
N SER A 33 13.92 -3.17 -15.56
CA SER A 33 14.15 -2.31 -14.39
C SER A 33 12.99 -2.38 -13.39
N GLY A 34 11.76 -2.55 -13.90
CA GLY A 34 10.57 -2.86 -13.12
C GLY A 34 10.63 -4.19 -12.40
N ASP A 35 11.13 -5.24 -13.06
CA ASP A 35 11.25 -6.58 -12.48
C ASP A 35 12.11 -6.56 -11.21
N THR A 36 13.22 -5.83 -11.25
CA THR A 36 14.13 -5.71 -10.10
C THR A 36 13.47 -4.93 -8.96
N ALA A 37 12.77 -3.84 -9.27
CA ALA A 37 12.06 -3.06 -8.27
C ALA A 37 10.88 -3.84 -7.67
N TRP A 38 10.15 -4.60 -8.49
CA TRP A 38 9.08 -5.49 -8.08
C TRP A 38 9.56 -6.59 -7.14
N LYS A 39 10.70 -7.23 -7.44
CA LYS A 39 11.33 -8.21 -6.54
C LYS A 39 11.66 -7.58 -5.17
N ARG A 40 12.21 -6.37 -5.16
CA ARG A 40 12.51 -5.66 -3.89
C ARG A 40 11.24 -5.30 -3.13
N PHE A 41 10.18 -4.84 -3.81
CA PHE A 41 8.91 -4.56 -3.15
C PHE A 41 8.38 -5.77 -2.35
N ASN A 42 8.51 -6.97 -2.90
CA ASN A 42 8.02 -8.21 -2.27
C ASN A 42 8.96 -8.81 -1.23
N ASN A 43 10.28 -8.73 -1.43
CA ASN A 43 11.26 -9.45 -0.61
C ASN A 43 12.06 -8.56 0.34
N ASP A 44 12.27 -7.29 -0.02
CA ASP A 44 13.18 -6.33 0.64
C ASP A 44 12.53 -4.93 0.68
N PHE A 45 11.34 -4.84 1.29
CA PHE A 45 10.51 -3.62 1.21
C PHE A 45 11.21 -2.37 1.78
N ASP A 46 11.99 -2.52 2.84
CA ASP A 46 12.82 -1.45 3.41
C ASP A 46 13.85 -0.92 2.39
N VAL A 47 14.55 -1.82 1.69
CA VAL A 47 15.50 -1.48 0.63
C VAL A 47 14.78 -0.86 -0.57
N PHE A 48 13.57 -1.34 -0.89
CA PHE A 48 12.72 -0.75 -1.92
C PHE A 48 12.45 0.73 -1.60
N VAL A 49 11.95 1.03 -0.40
CA VAL A 49 11.59 2.38 0.05
C VAL A 49 12.80 3.33 0.07
N ILE A 50 13.92 2.91 0.68
CA ILE A 50 15.11 3.78 0.85
C ILE A 50 15.73 4.17 -0.50
N LYS A 51 15.52 3.36 -1.55
CA LYS A 51 16.06 3.61 -2.90
C LYS A 51 15.15 4.43 -3.79
N LEU A 52 13.94 4.79 -3.34
CA LEU A 52 13.04 5.63 -4.12
C LEU A 52 13.55 7.08 -4.16
N SER A 53 13.34 7.75 -5.30
CA SER A 53 13.43 9.21 -5.35
C SER A 53 12.31 9.83 -4.50
N ALA A 54 12.47 11.11 -4.12
CA ALA A 54 11.45 11.81 -3.33
C ALA A 54 10.06 11.78 -4.00
N GLU A 55 10.01 11.93 -5.33
CA GLU A 55 8.76 11.86 -6.11
C GLU A 55 8.10 10.47 -6.01
N LYS A 56 8.88 9.41 -6.19
CA LYS A 56 8.37 8.03 -6.12
C LYS A 56 7.96 7.64 -4.70
N LEU A 57 8.71 8.13 -3.71
CA LEU A 57 8.36 7.95 -2.31
C LEU A 57 7.03 8.62 -2.00
N LYS A 58 6.83 9.86 -2.48
CA LYS A 58 5.55 10.55 -2.36
C LYS A 58 4.41 9.75 -2.99
N ALA A 59 4.58 9.26 -4.22
CA ALA A 59 3.58 8.45 -4.90
C ALA A 59 3.22 7.18 -4.11
N LEU A 60 4.23 6.49 -3.55
CA LEU A 60 4.01 5.33 -2.69
C LEU A 60 3.23 5.70 -1.41
N THR A 61 3.61 6.80 -0.74
CA THR A 61 2.91 7.24 0.48
C THR A 61 1.47 7.66 0.21
N ASP A 62 1.21 8.32 -0.93
CA ASP A 62 -0.15 8.71 -1.33
C ASP A 62 -1.00 7.45 -1.60
N MET A 63 -0.41 6.40 -2.21
CA MET A 63 -1.08 5.12 -2.44
C MET A 63 -1.41 4.39 -1.13
N ILE A 64 -0.46 4.35 -0.18
CA ILE A 64 -0.68 3.78 1.16
C ILE A 64 -1.79 4.55 1.88
N ALA A 65 -1.73 5.89 1.89
CA ALA A 65 -2.70 6.72 2.57
C ALA A 65 -4.12 6.50 2.03
N GLY A 66 -4.29 6.42 0.70
CA GLY A 66 -5.58 6.11 0.08
C GLY A 66 -6.10 4.73 0.49
N TYR A 67 -5.23 3.72 0.55
CA TYR A 67 -5.60 2.38 0.99
C TYR A 67 -6.09 2.35 2.45
N LEU A 68 -5.36 3.04 3.34
CA LEU A 68 -5.71 3.12 4.75
C LEU A 68 -7.06 3.83 4.95
N GLN A 69 -7.31 4.92 4.22
CA GLN A 69 -8.59 5.64 4.27
C GLN A 69 -9.78 4.76 3.83
N VAL A 70 -9.63 4.02 2.73
CA VAL A 70 -10.67 3.10 2.25
C VAL A 70 -10.93 1.98 3.26
N SER A 71 -9.88 1.47 3.89
CA SER A 71 -9.97 0.43 4.91
C SER A 71 -10.69 0.91 6.17
N GLU A 72 -10.43 2.14 6.61
CA GLU A 72 -11.14 2.80 7.71
C GLU A 72 -12.62 2.99 7.40
N TYR A 73 -12.94 3.58 6.24
CA TYR A 73 -14.33 3.79 5.83
C TYR A 73 -15.13 2.48 5.74
N SER A 74 -14.52 1.43 5.17
CA SER A 74 -15.16 0.11 5.05
C SER A 74 -15.52 -0.49 6.40
N ARG A 75 -14.68 -0.29 7.42
CA ARG A 75 -14.96 -0.75 8.80
C ARG A 75 -16.08 0.05 9.46
N GLU A 76 -16.12 1.37 9.26
CA GLU A 76 -17.19 2.21 9.79
C GLU A 76 -18.55 1.77 9.25
N GLN A 77 -18.62 1.47 7.94
CA GLN A 77 -19.83 0.97 7.31
C GLN A 77 -20.25 -0.40 7.87
N ALA A 78 -19.30 -1.33 8.04
CA ALA A 78 -19.57 -2.64 8.63
C ALA A 78 -20.11 -2.52 10.06
N ALA A 79 -19.45 -1.72 10.91
CA ALA A 79 -19.89 -1.49 12.29
C ALA A 79 -21.26 -0.80 12.36
N ALA A 80 -21.56 0.12 11.44
CA ALA A 80 -22.87 0.76 11.35
C ALA A 80 -23.97 -0.24 10.91
N ALA A 81 -23.65 -1.19 10.04
CA ALA A 81 -24.57 -2.24 9.61
C ALA A 81 -24.87 -3.22 10.76
N GLU A 82 -23.85 -3.67 11.50
CA GLU A 82 -24.03 -4.56 12.67
C GLU A 82 -24.97 -3.94 13.71
N ARG A 83 -24.82 -2.64 14.01
CA ARG A 83 -25.70 -1.92 14.93
C ARG A 83 -27.15 -1.79 14.48
N LYS A 84 -27.44 -1.90 13.18
CA LYS A 84 -28.80 -1.83 12.64
C LYS A 84 -29.53 -3.18 12.70
N VAL A 85 -28.78 -4.27 12.87
CA VAL A 85 -29.31 -5.65 12.89
C VAL A 85 -29.41 -6.20 14.32
N ALA A 86 -28.72 -5.58 15.28
CA ALA A 86 -28.84 -5.84 16.72
C ALA A 86 -30.00 -5.07 17.35
#